data_AF-A0A0P4WEI5-F1
#
_entry.id   AF-A0A0P4WEI5-F1
#
_cell.length_a   1.000
_cell.length_b   1.000
_cell.length_c   1.000
_cell.angle_alpha   90.00
_cell.angle_beta   90.00
_cell.angle_gamma   90.00
#
_symmetry.space_group_name_H-M   'P 1'
#
loop_
_entity.id
_entity.type
_entity.pdbx_description
1 polymer ?
#
loop_
_entity_poly.entity_id
_entity_poly.type
_entity_poly.pdbx_seq_one_letter_code
_entity_poly.pdbx_strand_id
1 'polypeptide(L)'
;MQDQCHLLASKYPHAEFRYGYHAIPSMSQLHLHMISQDFDSPCLKTKRHWNSFNTKYFLDSEDVIRCLEERGMVVTMTPIAGEKLLDQPLKCHKCIYSPQNMPKLKQHLYKHINN
;
A
#
# COMPACT_ATOMS: atom_id res chain seq x y z
N MET A 1 -9.28 -12.46 11.34
CA MET A 1 -9.00 -11.90 9.99
C MET A 1 -7.51 -11.94 9.69
N GLN A 2 -6.65 -11.48 10.60
CA GLN A 2 -5.19 -11.64 10.50
C GLN A 2 -4.77 -13.10 10.27
N ASP A 3 -5.37 -14.09 10.95
CA ASP A 3 -5.01 -15.51 10.77
C ASP A 3 -5.25 -16.03 9.35
N GLN A 4 -6.32 -15.57 8.69
CA GLN A 4 -6.61 -15.95 7.31
C GLN A 4 -5.65 -15.29 6.32
N CYS A 5 -5.30 -14.03 6.55
CA CYS A 5 -4.28 -13.33 5.77
C CYS A 5 -2.91 -14.01 5.91
N HIS A 6 -2.50 -14.39 7.12
CA HIS A 6 -1.26 -15.13 7.36
C HIS A 6 -1.27 -16.51 6.69
N LEU A 7 -2.38 -17.25 6.76
CA LEU A 7 -2.52 -18.55 6.09
C LEU A 7 -2.46 -18.43 4.56
N LEU A 8 -2.99 -17.36 3.99
CA LEU A 8 -2.88 -17.10 2.56
C LEU A 8 -1.44 -16.71 2.16
N ALA A 9 -0.79 -15.85 2.96
CA ALA A 9 0.58 -15.44 2.72
C ALA A 9 1.57 -16.61 2.86
N SER A 10 1.32 -17.55 3.78
CA SER A 10 2.18 -18.73 3.98
C SER A 10 2.23 -19.66 2.76
N LYS A 11 1.30 -19.53 1.80
CA LYS A 11 1.35 -20.24 0.51
C LYS A 11 2.40 -19.67 -0.44
N TYR A 12 2.90 -18.46 -0.16
CA TYR A 12 3.88 -17.74 -0.98
C TYR A 12 5.04 -17.26 -0.09
N PRO A 13 5.88 -18.18 0.42
CA PRO A 13 6.91 -17.85 1.42
C PRO A 13 8.01 -16.92 0.92
N HIS A 14 8.13 -16.73 -0.40
CA HIS A 14 9.09 -15.82 -1.03
C HIS A 14 8.53 -14.41 -1.26
N ALA A 15 7.25 -14.18 -0.97
CA ALA A 15 6.59 -12.90 -1.16
C ALA A 15 6.28 -12.25 0.18
N GLU A 16 6.60 -10.96 0.30
CA GLU A 16 6.18 -10.14 1.41
C GLU A 16 4.81 -9.54 1.13
N PHE A 17 3.91 -9.57 2.11
CA PHE A 17 2.56 -9.01 2.00
C PHE A 17 2.36 -7.89 3.02
N ARG A 18 1.59 -6.88 2.61
CA ARG A 18 1.01 -5.90 3.52
C ARG A 18 -0.50 -6.01 3.52
N TYR A 19 -1.09 -5.65 4.66
CA TYR A 19 -2.53 -5.68 4.88
C TYR A 19 -2.97 -4.32 5.39
N GLY A 20 -4.00 -3.75 4.78
CA GLY A 20 -4.45 -2.42 5.19
C GLY A 20 -5.54 -1.82 4.32
N TYR A 21 -5.76 -0.53 4.51
CA TYR A 21 -6.89 0.20 3.96
C TYR A 21 -6.41 1.47 3.28
N HIS A 22 -7.11 1.90 2.24
CA HIS A 22 -6.96 3.26 1.76
C HIS A 22 -7.61 4.23 2.76
N ALA A 23 -6.86 5.28 3.15
CA ALA A 23 -7.31 6.26 4.14
C ALA A 23 -8.58 7.01 3.73
N ILE A 24 -8.74 7.23 2.42
CA ILE A 24 -10.00 7.67 1.81
C ILE A 24 -10.45 6.55 0.88
N PRO A 25 -11.59 5.90 1.16
CA PRO A 25 -12.01 4.73 0.42
C PRO A 25 -12.54 5.13 -0.96
N SER A 26 -12.21 4.32 -1.97
CA SER A 26 -12.72 4.48 -3.34
C SER A 26 -14.11 3.85 -3.54
N MET A 27 -14.56 3.05 -2.57
CA MET A 27 -15.85 2.34 -2.57
C MET A 27 -16.52 2.54 -1.21
N SER A 28 -17.85 2.47 -1.16
CA SER A 28 -18.60 2.73 0.08
C SER A 28 -18.36 1.65 1.16
N GLN A 29 -18.14 0.41 0.76
CA GLN A 29 -17.92 -0.71 1.68
C GLN A 29 -16.46 -0.77 2.13
N LEU A 30 -16.28 -1.09 3.42
CA LEU A 30 -14.97 -1.39 3.98
C LEU A 30 -14.35 -2.59 3.25
N HIS A 31 -13.15 -2.40 2.72
CA HIS A 31 -12.39 -3.45 2.04
C HIS A 31 -10.95 -3.44 2.53
N LEU A 32 -10.51 -4.58 3.04
CA LEU A 32 -9.11 -4.80 3.40
C LEU A 32 -8.34 -5.19 2.13
N HIS A 33 -7.26 -4.47 1.85
CA HIS A 33 -6.28 -4.88 0.87
C HIS A 33 -5.34 -5.91 1.49
N MET A 34 -5.13 -7.01 0.80
CA MET A 34 -3.99 -7.90 0.97
C MET A 34 -3.16 -7.81 -0.31
N ILE A 35 -1.94 -7.29 -0.21
CA ILE A 35 -1.14 -6.94 -1.39
C ILE A 35 0.32 -7.35 -1.21
N SER A 36 0.86 -8.08 -2.18
CA SER A 36 2.28 -8.42 -2.22
C SER A 36 3.13 -7.19 -2.53
N GLN A 37 4.36 -7.15 -2.04
CA GLN A 37 5.25 -5.99 -2.15
C GLN A 37 6.12 -5.97 -3.43
N ASP A 38 5.96 -6.93 -4.34
CA ASP A 38 6.64 -6.90 -5.65
C ASP A 38 6.11 -5.78 -6.55
N PHE A 39 4.80 -5.51 -6.50
CA PHE A 39 4.09 -4.56 -7.35
C PHE A 39 4.31 -4.76 -8.86
N ASP A 40 4.63 -5.98 -9.30
CA ASP A 40 4.75 -6.35 -10.71
C ASP A 40 3.37 -6.68 -11.30
N SER A 41 2.69 -5.64 -11.78
CA SER A 41 1.37 -5.79 -12.39
C SER A 41 1.19 -4.89 -13.60
N PRO A 42 0.55 -5.40 -14.69
CA PRO A 42 0.13 -4.56 -15.80
C PRO A 42 -0.91 -3.50 -15.37
N CYS A 43 -1.63 -3.72 -14.27
CA CYS A 43 -2.67 -2.82 -13.75
C CYS A 43 -2.11 -1.64 -12.94
N LEU A 44 -0.84 -1.69 -12.51
CA LEU A 44 -0.18 -0.58 -11.84
C LEU A 44 0.22 0.51 -12.85
N LYS A 45 -0.72 1.36 -13.28
CA LYS A 45 -0.50 2.27 -14.42
C LYS A 45 -0.06 3.67 -14.04
N THR A 46 -0.54 4.18 -12.91
CA THR A 46 -0.45 5.62 -12.58
C THR A 46 0.33 5.87 -11.31
N LYS A 47 0.85 7.10 -11.18
CA LYS A 47 1.46 7.60 -9.94
C LYS A 47 0.50 7.49 -8.74
N ARG A 48 -0.80 7.74 -8.97
CA ARG A 48 -1.83 7.60 -7.94
C ARG A 48 -1.98 6.15 -7.46
N HIS A 49 -1.98 5.16 -8.35
CA HIS A 49 -1.99 3.75 -7.94
C HIS A 49 -0.76 3.41 -7.09
N TRP A 50 0.42 3.90 -7.46
CA TRP A 50 1.63 3.66 -6.66
C TRP A 50 1.52 4.28 -5.26
N ASN A 51 1.21 5.58 -5.21
CA ASN A 51 1.19 6.35 -3.99
C ASN A 51 0.06 5.94 -3.04
N SER A 52 -1.04 5.38 -3.55
CA SER A 52 -2.14 4.90 -2.70
C SER A 52 -1.72 3.73 -1.80
N PHE A 53 -0.73 2.93 -2.23
CA PHE A 53 -0.18 1.80 -1.45
C PHE A 53 1.15 2.12 -0.76
N ASN A 54 1.94 3.05 -1.30
CA ASN A 54 3.33 3.29 -0.88
C ASN A 54 3.55 4.64 -0.18
N THR A 55 2.48 5.26 0.32
CA THR A 55 2.55 6.44 1.19
C THR A 55 1.66 6.23 2.42
N LYS A 56 1.58 7.23 3.31
CA LYS A 56 0.62 7.25 4.43
C LYS A 56 -0.85 7.20 4.01
N TYR A 57 -1.14 7.25 2.71
CA TYR A 57 -2.47 6.97 2.18
C TYR A 57 -2.92 5.53 2.44
N PHE A 58 -1.98 4.59 2.56
CA PHE A 58 -2.26 3.23 2.99
C PHE A 58 -2.11 3.12 4.51
N LEU A 59 -3.19 2.76 5.19
CA LEU A 59 -3.24 2.55 6.64
C LEU A 59 -3.02 1.06 6.93
N ASP A 60 -1.95 0.72 7.62
CA ASP A 60 -1.66 -0.66 7.98
C ASP A 60 -2.72 -1.19 8.97
N SER A 61 -3.16 -2.44 8.76
CA SER A 61 -4.30 -3.01 9.49
C SER A 61 -4.05 -3.09 11.00
N GLU A 62 -2.80 -3.31 11.42
CA GLU A 62 -2.42 -3.35 12.84
C GLU A 62 -2.62 -1.99 13.51
N ASP A 63 -2.27 -0.90 12.83
CA ASP A 63 -2.46 0.45 13.34
C ASP A 63 -3.93 0.82 13.45
N VAL A 64 -4.75 0.38 12.48
CA VAL A 64 -6.20 0.59 12.48
C VAL A 64 -6.85 -0.16 13.63
N ILE A 65 -6.50 -1.44 13.84
CA ILE A 65 -6.99 -2.25 14.97
C ILE A 65 -6.60 -1.60 16.29
N ARG A 66 -5.33 -1.23 16.47
CA ARG A 66 -4.86 -0.55 17.68
C ARG A 66 -5.63 0.75 17.96
N CYS A 67 -5.87 1.57 16.94
CA CYS A 67 -6.67 2.79 17.11
C CYS A 67 -8.11 2.50 17.55
N LEU A 68 -8.73 1.45 17.00
CA LEU A 68 -10.08 1.03 17.40
C LEU A 68 -10.11 0.53 18.85
N GLU A 69 -9.14 -0.28 19.25
CA GLU A 69 -9.03 -0.81 20.60
C GLU A 69 -8.80 0.30 21.64
N GLU A 70 -7.93 1.27 21.34
CA GLU A 70 -7.58 2.36 22.25
C GLU A 70 -8.63 3.47 22.31
N ARG A 71 -9.26 3.80 21.18
CA ARG A 71 -10.08 5.03 21.05
C ARG A 71 -11.53 4.76 20.64
N GLY A 72 -11.87 3.54 20.24
CA GLY A 72 -13.18 3.19 19.70
C GLY A 72 -13.47 3.76 18.31
N MET A 73 -12.51 4.44 17.68
CA MET A 73 -12.68 5.07 16.37
C MET A 73 -11.35 5.23 15.64
N VAL A 74 -11.43 5.32 14.31
CA VAL A 74 -10.28 5.59 13.43
C VAL A 74 -10.48 6.96 12.82
N VAL A 75 -9.60 7.90 13.15
CA VAL A 75 -9.55 9.20 12.47
C VAL A 75 -8.66 9.06 11.25
N THR A 76 -9.25 9.20 10.07
CA THR A 76 -8.51 9.21 8.81
C THR A 76 -8.16 10.65 8.39
N MET A 77 -7.37 10.77 7.33
CA MET A 77 -6.97 12.07 6.78
C MET A 77 -8.12 12.74 6.02
N THR A 78 -8.05 14.07 5.90
CA THR A 78 -8.99 14.84 5.06
C THR A 78 -8.74 14.57 3.56
N PRO A 79 -9.75 14.77 2.69
CA PRO A 79 -9.58 14.65 1.23
C PRO A 79 -8.41 15.45 0.67
N ILE A 80 -8.21 16.67 1.17
CA ILE A 80 -7.11 17.55 0.74
C ILE A 80 -5.75 16.97 1.12
N ALA A 81 -5.62 16.41 2.33
CA ALA A 81 -4.38 15.76 2.77
C ALA A 81 -4.11 14.47 1.98
N GLY A 82 -5.16 13.71 1.66
CA GLY A 82 -5.07 12.52 0.82
C GLY A 82 -4.59 12.84 -0.59
N GLU A 83 -5.15 13.87 -1.23
CA GLU A 83 -4.73 14.27 -2.58
C GLU A 83 -3.24 14.66 -2.62
N LYS A 84 -2.76 15.39 -1.59
CA LYS A 84 -1.34 15.73 -1.46
C LYS A 84 -0.45 14.49 -1.41
N LEU A 85 -0.88 13.41 -0.76
CA LEU A 85 -0.13 12.15 -0.70
C LEU A 85 -0.14 11.43 -2.06
N LEU A 86 -1.29 11.39 -2.73
CA LEU A 86 -1.41 10.77 -4.06
C LEU A 86 -0.59 11.51 -5.13
N ASP A 87 -0.37 12.81 -4.97
CA ASP A 87 0.41 13.64 -5.88
C ASP A 87 1.92 13.69 -5.60
N GLN A 88 2.38 13.10 -4.50
CA GLN A 88 3.81 13.09 -4.16
C GLN A 88 4.68 12.52 -5.29
N PRO A 89 5.93 13.00 -5.43
CA PRO A 89 6.90 12.38 -6.33
C PRO A 89 7.04 10.88 -6.03
N LEU A 90 7.26 10.09 -7.09
CA LEU A 90 7.46 8.65 -6.93
C LEU A 90 8.72 8.39 -6.10
N LYS A 91 8.61 7.45 -5.17
CA LYS A 91 9.72 6.92 -4.37
C LYS A 91 9.60 5.40 -4.29
N CYS A 92 10.73 4.70 -4.43
CA CYS A 92 10.78 3.27 -4.18
C CYS A 92 10.46 2.97 -2.71
N HIS A 93 9.72 1.90 -2.45
CA HIS A 93 9.38 1.49 -1.07
C HIS A 93 10.48 0.66 -0.40
N LYS A 94 11.48 0.19 -1.16
CA LYS A 94 12.62 -0.61 -0.65
C LYS A 94 13.94 0.15 -0.56
N CYS A 95 14.10 1.28 -1.26
CA CYS A 95 15.38 2.01 -1.28
C CYS A 95 15.19 3.52 -1.50
N ILE A 96 16.31 4.26 -1.55
CA ILE A 96 16.32 5.73 -1.69
C ILE A 96 16.02 6.23 -3.12
N TYR A 97 15.82 5.35 -4.10
CA TYR A 97 15.60 5.73 -5.50
C TYR A 97 14.27 6.47 -5.69
N SER A 98 14.32 7.60 -6.39
CA SER A 98 13.17 8.44 -6.74
C SER A 98 13.00 8.50 -8.27
N PRO A 99 12.15 7.65 -8.87
CA PRO A 99 11.96 7.63 -10.32
C PRO A 99 11.21 8.86 -10.83
N GLN A 100 11.55 9.29 -12.05
CA GLN A 100 10.89 10.42 -12.71
C GLN A 100 9.48 10.08 -13.23
N ASN A 101 9.21 8.80 -13.52
CA ASN A 101 7.94 8.35 -14.09
C ASN A 101 7.67 6.86 -13.78
N MET A 102 6.43 6.42 -14.03
CA MET A 102 6.00 5.04 -13.77
C MET A 102 6.80 3.97 -14.54
N PRO A 103 7.15 4.14 -15.84
CA PRO A 103 8.00 3.17 -16.54
C PRO A 103 9.36 2.94 -15.87
N LYS A 104 10.05 4.02 -15.47
CA LYS A 104 11.33 3.91 -14.74
C LYS A 104 11.16 3.26 -13.37
N LEU A 105 10.05 3.53 -12.69
CA LEU A 105 9.73 2.85 -11.42
C LEU A 105 9.54 1.35 -11.65
N LYS A 106 8.68 0.94 -12.59
CA LYS A 106 8.44 -0.48 -12.87
C LYS A 106 9.71 -1.23 -13.22
N GLN A 107 10.53 -0.65 -14.11
CA GLN A 107 11.82 -1.22 -14.45
C GLN A 107 12.73 -1.37 -13.22
N HIS A 108 12.71 -0.39 -12.31
CA HIS A 108 13.49 -0.43 -11.08
C HIS A 108 13.01 -1.53 -10.11
N LEU A 109 11.71 -1.82 -10.03
CA LEU A 109 11.18 -2.82 -9.10
C LEU A 109 11.73 -4.23 -9.32
N TYR A 110 12.06 -4.60 -10.57
CA TYR A 110 12.70 -5.89 -10.86
C TYR A 110 14.03 -6.11 -10.15
N LYS A 111 14.71 -5.05 -9.68
CA LYS A 111 15.92 -5.18 -8.85
C LYS A 111 15.64 -5.72 -7.44
N HIS A 112 14.38 -5.68 -6.99
CA HIS A 112 13.95 -6.10 -5.64
C HIS A 112 13.12 -7.40 -5.63
N ILE A 113 12.72 -7.91 -6.80
CA ILE A 113 11.89 -9.12 -6.93
C ILE A 113 12.74 -10.40 -7.00
N ASN A 114 13.99 -10.29 -7.45
CA ASN A 114 14.87 -11.43 -7.75
C ASN A 114 15.98 -11.67 -6.72
N ASN A 115 15.80 -11.26 -5.46
CA ASN A 115 16.75 -11.54 -4.37
C ASN A 115 16.09 -12.39 -3.29
#